data_AF-A0A0A2XNT3-F1
#
_entry.id   AF-A0A0A2XNT3-F1
#
_cell.length_a   1.000
_cell.length_b   1.000
_cell.length_c   1.000
_cell.angle_alpha   90.00
_cell.angle_beta   90.00
_cell.angle_gamma   90.00
#
_symmetry.space_group_name_H-M   'P 1'
#
loop_
_entity.id
_entity.type
_entity.pdbx_description
1 polymer ?
#
loop_
_entity_poly.entity_id
_entity_poly.type
_entity_poly.pdbx_seq_one_letter_code
_entity_poly.pdbx_strand_id
1 'polypeptide(L)'
;MNNSKHKPLEAQISGLNSKVKQQQDKLTKIAAERKAVTTKIAEYTKNQEWVKKYELDSDGVRWRDLYFDRSNYSFSKSNFAKTSNNRMTTHVEVITDELGNPKISDFYTPTLPLSQYKANPSKINEVLISSVEPENKGKAVGKAFFVNQNYSSYVAWRPVVLEKYKSERIQALGYYGDNVDYVARTDYQKGVDITLQAQQRYESVKAKTPQITYRGYMLNVGGKSGDITLTADLDKNVVNGTITNRIVNPLQDGRDLLLKNGQISVDRDGITFKGTYGRAIIPVGNNPNNLPFREANFKGVFAGKNMEEVVGEISGLPNEANSVFGGTQVTK
;
A
#
# COMPACT_ATOMS: atom_id res chain seq x y z
N MET A 1 26.90 -12.95 -70.08
CA MET A 1 25.49 -13.25 -69.79
C MET A 1 25.41 -14.09 -68.52
N ASN A 2 24.34 -13.85 -67.75
CA ASN A 2 24.14 -14.17 -66.33
C ASN A 2 24.45 -15.60 -65.86
N ASN A 3 25.33 -15.73 -64.86
CA ASN A 3 25.42 -16.92 -64.01
C ASN A 3 24.38 -16.83 -62.88
N SER A 4 23.24 -17.47 -63.06
CA SER A 4 22.28 -17.76 -61.99
C SER A 4 22.90 -18.75 -60.99
N LYS A 5 23.39 -18.26 -59.85
CA LYS A 5 23.74 -19.13 -58.70
C LYS A 5 22.44 -19.59 -58.02
N HIS A 6 21.87 -20.70 -58.47
CA HIS A 6 20.83 -21.39 -57.72
C HIS A 6 21.43 -21.95 -56.43
N LYS A 7 21.04 -21.39 -55.27
CA LYS A 7 21.37 -22.01 -53.97
C LYS A 7 20.80 -23.44 -53.95
N PRO A 8 21.50 -24.44 -53.39
CA PRO A 8 21.01 -25.82 -53.32
C PRO A 8 19.59 -25.87 -52.75
N LEU A 9 18.70 -26.67 -53.35
CA LEU A 9 17.30 -26.83 -52.92
C LEU A 9 17.20 -27.13 -51.42
N GLU A 10 18.11 -27.92 -50.87
CA GLU A 10 18.20 -28.24 -49.44
C GLU A 10 18.44 -27.00 -48.57
N ALA A 11 19.29 -26.06 -49.01
CA ALA A 11 19.53 -24.81 -48.31
C ALA A 11 18.32 -23.87 -48.38
N GLN A 12 17.55 -23.92 -49.48
CA GLN A 12 16.30 -23.16 -49.61
C GLN A 12 15.20 -23.73 -48.72
N ILE A 13 15.05 -25.06 -48.65
CA ILE A 13 14.08 -25.77 -47.80
C ILE A 13 14.43 -25.58 -46.31
N SER A 14 15.70 -25.70 -45.93
CA SER A 14 16.16 -25.44 -44.56
C SER A 14 15.90 -23.99 -44.15
N GLY A 15 16.15 -23.03 -45.05
CA GLY A 15 15.81 -21.62 -44.85
C GLY A 15 14.31 -21.38 -44.67
N LEU A 16 13.45 -22.04 -45.45
CA LEU A 16 11.99 -21.98 -45.31
C LEU A 16 11.51 -22.56 -43.99
N ASN A 17 12.00 -23.74 -43.59
CA ASN A 17 11.65 -24.38 -42.33
C ASN A 17 12.04 -23.51 -41.12
N SER A 18 13.19 -22.83 -41.18
CA SER A 18 13.58 -21.89 -40.12
C SER A 18 12.64 -20.68 -40.00
N LYS A 19 12.18 -20.14 -41.15
CA LYS A 19 11.20 -19.03 -41.19
C LYS A 19 9.82 -19.48 -40.70
N VAL A 20 9.37 -20.67 -41.07
CA VAL A 20 8.10 -21.26 -40.60
C VAL A 20 8.15 -21.44 -39.08
N LYS A 21 9.25 -21.98 -38.54
CA LYS A 21 9.43 -22.12 -37.09
C LYS A 21 9.40 -20.77 -36.37
N GLN A 22 10.12 -19.75 -36.88
CA GLN A 22 10.07 -18.40 -36.30
C GLN A 22 8.67 -17.77 -36.33
N GLN A 23 7.89 -18.01 -37.39
CA GLN A 23 6.49 -17.54 -37.46
C GLN A 23 5.60 -18.29 -36.48
N GLN A 24 5.80 -19.61 -36.32
CA GLN A 24 5.07 -20.42 -35.33
C GLN A 24 5.38 -19.99 -33.88
N ASP A 25 6.64 -19.70 -33.57
CA ASP A 25 7.06 -19.20 -32.27
C ASP A 25 6.45 -17.82 -31.97
N LYS A 26 6.42 -16.92 -32.97
CA LYS A 26 5.75 -15.61 -32.85
C LYS A 26 4.24 -15.75 -32.64
N LEU A 27 3.58 -16.63 -33.37
CA LEU A 27 2.14 -16.91 -33.21
C LEU A 27 1.83 -17.46 -31.82
N THR A 28 2.67 -18.37 -31.31
CA THR A 28 2.54 -18.94 -29.97
C THR A 28 2.69 -17.86 -28.88
N LYS A 29 3.67 -16.94 -29.04
CA LYS A 29 3.85 -15.79 -28.15
C LYS A 29 2.64 -14.86 -28.15
N ILE A 30 2.12 -14.52 -29.34
CA ILE A 30 0.91 -13.67 -29.48
C ILE A 30 -0.31 -14.35 -28.84
N ALA A 31 -0.48 -15.66 -29.02
CA ALA A 31 -1.58 -16.40 -28.41
C ALA A 31 -1.50 -16.39 -26.87
N ALA A 32 -0.30 -16.56 -26.31
CA ALA A 32 -0.07 -16.46 -24.88
C ALA A 32 -0.37 -15.04 -24.34
N GLU A 33 0.11 -14.00 -25.03
CA GLU A 33 -0.17 -12.60 -24.69
C GLU A 33 -1.67 -12.28 -24.75
N ARG A 34 -2.37 -12.73 -25.80
CA ARG A 34 -3.84 -12.58 -25.92
C ARG A 34 -4.57 -13.27 -24.79
N LYS A 35 -4.21 -14.52 -24.46
CA LYS A 35 -4.80 -15.25 -23.33
C LYS A 35 -4.60 -14.50 -22.01
N ALA A 36 -3.41 -13.96 -21.79
CA ALA A 36 -3.11 -13.15 -20.61
C ALA A 36 -3.96 -11.87 -20.55
N VAL A 37 -4.15 -11.17 -21.68
CA VAL A 37 -5.02 -9.99 -21.76
C VAL A 37 -6.48 -10.35 -21.49
N THR A 38 -7.01 -11.41 -22.09
CA THR A 38 -8.39 -11.85 -21.86
C THR A 38 -8.65 -12.20 -20.40
N THR A 39 -7.71 -12.90 -19.75
CA THR A 39 -7.79 -13.18 -18.30
C THR A 39 -7.83 -11.88 -17.49
N LYS A 40 -6.97 -10.91 -17.80
CA LYS A 40 -6.97 -9.59 -17.14
C LYS A 40 -8.30 -8.84 -17.32
N ILE A 41 -8.91 -8.91 -18.50
CA ILE A 41 -10.22 -8.29 -18.76
C ILE A 41 -11.32 -8.97 -17.93
N ALA A 42 -11.34 -10.30 -17.88
CA ALA A 42 -12.32 -11.05 -17.09
C ALA A 42 -12.17 -10.76 -15.59
N GLU A 43 -10.93 -10.72 -15.08
CA GLU A 43 -10.62 -10.30 -13.70
C GLU A 43 -11.10 -8.87 -13.44
N TYR A 44 -10.85 -7.94 -14.36
CA TYR A 44 -11.31 -6.56 -14.26
C TYR A 44 -12.84 -6.47 -14.17
N THR A 45 -13.58 -7.15 -15.05
CA THR A 45 -15.05 -7.15 -15.03
C THR A 45 -15.60 -7.71 -13.72
N LYS A 46 -15.06 -8.84 -13.25
CA LYS A 46 -15.47 -9.44 -11.97
C LYS A 46 -15.18 -8.51 -10.78
N ASN A 47 -14.06 -7.78 -10.83
CA ASN A 47 -13.74 -6.79 -9.82
C ASN A 47 -14.73 -5.63 -9.83
N GLN A 48 -15.22 -5.18 -10.99
CA GLN A 48 -16.22 -4.11 -11.08
C GLN A 48 -17.56 -4.47 -10.41
N GLU A 49 -18.02 -5.72 -10.54
CA GLU A 49 -19.24 -6.18 -9.84
C GLU A 49 -19.06 -6.21 -8.33
N TRP A 50 -17.90 -6.67 -7.86
CA TRP A 50 -17.55 -6.66 -6.44
C TRP A 50 -17.50 -5.22 -5.89
N VAL A 51 -16.88 -4.29 -6.63
CA VAL A 51 -16.84 -2.85 -6.27
C VAL A 51 -18.24 -2.31 -6.04
N LYS A 52 -19.16 -2.54 -6.99
CA LYS A 52 -20.54 -2.05 -6.88
C LYS A 52 -21.26 -2.55 -5.63
N LYS A 53 -20.97 -3.78 -5.20
CA LYS A 53 -21.67 -4.43 -4.08
C LYS A 53 -21.06 -4.11 -2.71
N TYR A 54 -19.74 -3.91 -2.62
CA TYR A 54 -19.03 -3.88 -1.33
C TYR A 54 -18.17 -2.64 -1.09
N GLU A 55 -17.86 -1.87 -2.13
CA GLU A 55 -16.97 -0.72 -2.04
C GLU A 55 -17.70 0.62 -2.15
N LEU A 56 -18.93 0.65 -2.66
CA LEU A 56 -19.75 1.87 -2.73
C LEU A 56 -20.48 2.09 -1.40
N ASP A 57 -20.42 3.32 -0.89
CA ASP A 57 -21.31 3.77 0.18
C ASP A 57 -22.69 4.18 -0.35
N SER A 58 -23.55 4.70 0.54
CA SER A 58 -24.92 5.13 0.20
C SER A 58 -24.97 6.21 -0.89
N ASP A 59 -23.90 7.00 -1.01
CA ASP A 59 -23.80 8.10 -1.97
C ASP A 59 -23.11 7.66 -3.27
N GLY A 60 -22.83 6.36 -3.41
CA GLY A 60 -22.11 5.80 -4.56
C GLY A 60 -20.61 6.10 -4.56
N VAL A 61 -20.04 6.50 -3.42
CA VAL A 61 -18.63 6.82 -3.26
C VAL A 61 -17.85 5.58 -2.87
N ARG A 62 -16.72 5.35 -3.54
CA ARG A 62 -15.80 4.26 -3.20
C ARG A 62 -15.05 4.58 -1.92
N TRP A 63 -15.22 3.76 -0.88
CA TRP A 63 -14.72 4.07 0.46
C TRP A 63 -13.21 3.89 0.62
N ARG A 64 -12.61 2.98 -0.16
CA ARG A 64 -11.19 2.62 -0.10
C ARG A 64 -10.29 3.48 -1.00
N ASP A 65 -10.88 4.20 -1.94
CA ASP A 65 -10.09 5.07 -2.82
C ASP A 65 -9.52 6.24 -1.99
N LEU A 66 -8.21 6.47 -2.12
CA LEU A 66 -7.52 7.55 -1.43
C LEU A 66 -7.42 8.76 -2.36
N TYR A 67 -8.04 9.86 -1.95
CA TYR A 67 -8.00 11.14 -2.64
C TYR A 67 -6.96 12.04 -1.98
N PHE A 68 -6.35 12.92 -2.78
CA PHE A 68 -5.35 13.86 -2.29
C PHE A 68 -5.86 15.28 -2.46
N ASP A 69 -5.91 16.02 -1.35
CA ASP A 69 -6.32 17.42 -1.35
C ASP A 69 -5.14 18.30 -1.78
N ARG A 70 -5.45 19.45 -2.39
CA ARG A 70 -4.48 20.52 -2.64
C ARG A 70 -3.83 21.03 -1.35
N SER A 71 -4.49 20.85 -0.20
CA SER A 71 -4.01 21.26 1.12
C SER A 71 -2.96 20.32 1.76
N ASN A 72 -2.43 19.35 1.00
CA ASN A 72 -1.36 18.40 1.34
C ASN A 72 -1.76 17.14 2.11
N TYR A 73 -3.05 16.77 2.22
CA TYR A 73 -3.46 15.59 2.98
C TYR A 73 -4.25 14.59 2.13
N SER A 74 -4.11 13.31 2.46
CA SER A 74 -4.99 12.28 1.95
C SER A 74 -6.30 12.22 2.73
N PHE A 75 -7.38 11.85 2.03
CA PHE A 75 -8.69 11.67 2.61
C PHE A 75 -9.54 10.64 1.87
N SER A 76 -10.54 10.08 2.55
CA SER A 76 -11.64 9.36 1.91
C SER A 76 -12.83 10.28 1.77
N LYS A 77 -13.51 10.22 0.61
CA LYS A 77 -14.78 10.92 0.40
C LYS A 77 -15.97 10.20 1.06
N SER A 78 -15.78 8.96 1.49
CA SER A 78 -16.87 8.14 2.01
C SER A 78 -17.17 8.46 3.47
N ASN A 79 -18.46 8.43 3.82
CA ASN A 79 -18.90 8.63 5.20
C ASN A 79 -18.59 7.43 6.12
N PHE A 80 -18.26 6.26 5.56
CA PHE A 80 -18.00 5.02 6.33
C PHE A 80 -16.52 4.72 6.50
N ALA A 81 -15.63 5.59 6.02
CA ALA A 81 -14.21 5.34 6.02
C ALA A 81 -13.42 6.51 6.60
N LYS A 82 -12.27 6.16 7.16
CA LYS A 82 -11.33 7.10 7.74
C LYS A 82 -9.92 6.82 7.24
N THR A 83 -9.17 7.88 6.97
CA THR A 83 -7.78 7.84 6.55
C THR A 83 -6.82 8.19 7.69
N SER A 84 -5.52 7.92 7.50
CA SER A 84 -4.49 8.34 8.46
C SER A 84 -4.25 9.85 8.46
N ASN A 85 -4.76 10.55 7.43
CA ASN A 85 -4.56 11.98 7.15
C ASN A 85 -3.08 12.33 7.00
N ASN A 86 -2.30 11.42 6.40
CA ASN A 86 -0.90 11.67 6.14
C ASN A 86 -0.71 12.63 4.98
N ARG A 87 0.44 13.32 4.99
CA ARG A 87 0.77 14.23 3.91
C ARG A 87 1.12 13.45 2.66
N MET A 88 0.45 13.79 1.56
CA MET A 88 0.76 13.29 0.22
C MET A 88 0.81 14.50 -0.71
N THR A 89 2.00 15.09 -0.81
CA THR A 89 2.18 16.48 -1.25
C THR A 89 2.04 16.64 -2.77
N THR A 90 2.99 16.15 -3.55
CA THR A 90 3.10 16.41 -4.99
C THR A 90 4.11 15.45 -5.61
N HIS A 91 4.11 15.35 -6.93
CA HIS A 91 5.20 14.75 -7.72
C HIS A 91 5.70 15.74 -8.75
N VAL A 92 6.92 15.53 -9.23
CA VAL A 92 7.54 16.43 -10.22
C VAL A 92 7.52 15.76 -11.58
N GLU A 93 7.10 16.49 -12.60
CA GLU A 93 7.22 16.04 -13.99
C GLU A 93 8.01 17.05 -14.83
N VAL A 94 8.60 16.55 -15.94
CA VAL A 94 9.16 17.41 -16.99
C VAL A 94 8.09 17.56 -18.07
N ILE A 95 7.67 18.79 -18.31
CA ILE A 95 6.75 19.19 -19.39
C ILE A 95 7.49 20.09 -20.38
N THR A 96 6.90 20.31 -21.55
CA THR A 96 7.47 21.22 -22.56
C THR A 96 6.75 22.57 -22.47
N ASP A 97 7.48 23.67 -22.47
CA ASP A 97 6.87 25.01 -22.52
C ASP A 97 6.40 25.39 -23.94
N GLU A 98 5.73 26.54 -24.07
CA GLU A 98 5.19 27.05 -25.33
C GLU A 98 6.27 27.27 -26.41
N LEU A 99 7.55 27.34 -26.02
CA LEU A 99 8.69 27.54 -26.91
C LEU A 99 9.44 26.23 -27.21
N GLY A 100 8.96 25.09 -26.71
CA GLY A 100 9.59 23.79 -26.92
C GLY A 100 10.69 23.45 -25.90
N ASN A 101 10.90 24.24 -24.85
CA ASN A 101 11.93 23.99 -23.85
C ASN A 101 11.40 23.10 -22.71
N PRO A 102 12.22 22.17 -22.18
CA PRO A 102 11.83 21.37 -21.02
C PRO A 102 11.73 22.24 -19.76
N LYS A 103 10.59 22.17 -19.08
CA LYS A 103 10.30 22.84 -17.81
C LYS A 103 9.91 21.82 -16.75
N ILE A 104 10.52 21.98 -15.57
CA ILE A 104 10.18 21.19 -14.38
C ILE A 104 8.93 21.80 -13.74
N SER A 105 7.93 21.00 -13.41
CA SER A 105 6.69 21.46 -12.78
C SER A 105 6.19 20.47 -11.72
N ASP A 106 5.63 21.02 -10.65
CA ASP A 106 5.02 20.26 -9.56
C ASP A 106 3.55 19.98 -9.87
N PHE A 107 3.15 18.73 -9.71
CA PHE A 107 1.78 18.26 -9.94
C PHE A 107 1.23 17.58 -8.69
N TYR A 108 -0.08 17.61 -8.54
CA TYR A 108 -0.76 16.91 -7.45
C TYR A 108 -0.74 15.40 -7.70
N THR A 109 -0.49 14.65 -6.63
CA THR A 109 -0.57 13.19 -6.67
C THR A 109 -1.99 12.77 -7.08
N PRO A 110 -2.17 11.87 -8.06
CA PRO A 110 -3.50 11.43 -8.48
C PRO A 110 -4.12 10.47 -7.46
N THR A 111 -5.45 10.39 -7.41
CA THR A 111 -6.19 9.42 -6.58
C THR A 111 -5.63 8.00 -6.74
N LEU A 112 -5.48 7.27 -5.62
CA LEU A 112 -5.16 5.84 -5.64
C LEU A 112 -6.47 5.03 -5.67
N PRO A 113 -6.83 4.39 -6.80
CA PRO A 113 -8.10 3.69 -6.93
C PRO A 113 -8.01 2.26 -6.36
N LEU A 114 -7.70 2.15 -5.07
CA LEU A 114 -7.47 0.87 -4.39
C LEU A 114 -8.67 -0.08 -4.50
N SER A 115 -9.88 0.46 -4.65
CA SER A 115 -11.11 -0.33 -4.88
C SER A 115 -11.07 -1.20 -6.14
N GLN A 116 -10.23 -0.92 -7.13
CA GLN A 116 -10.11 -1.76 -8.34
C GLN A 116 -9.50 -3.14 -8.06
N TYR A 117 -8.94 -3.32 -6.87
CA TYR A 117 -8.26 -4.53 -6.44
C TYR A 117 -9.06 -5.22 -5.34
N LYS A 118 -9.42 -6.48 -5.56
CA LYS A 118 -10.13 -7.27 -4.56
C LYS A 118 -9.31 -7.40 -3.28
N ALA A 119 -9.99 -7.42 -2.13
CA ALA A 119 -9.39 -7.75 -0.84
C ALA A 119 -8.64 -9.09 -0.87
N ASN A 120 -7.37 -9.05 -0.49
CA ASN A 120 -6.51 -10.19 -0.23
C ASN A 120 -5.43 -9.77 0.78
N PRO A 121 -5.61 -10.04 2.08
CA PRO A 121 -4.70 -9.59 3.13
C PRO A 121 -3.31 -10.24 3.05
N SER A 122 -3.18 -11.35 2.33
CA SER A 122 -1.92 -12.07 2.12
C SER A 122 -1.19 -11.64 0.86
N LYS A 123 -1.70 -10.65 0.11
CA LYS A 123 -1.10 -10.19 -1.15
C LYS A 123 -0.74 -8.71 -1.05
N ILE A 124 0.53 -8.42 -1.27
CA ILE A 124 1.03 -7.08 -1.54
C ILE A 124 0.86 -6.83 -3.05
N ASN A 125 0.11 -5.80 -3.40
CA ASN A 125 -0.04 -5.34 -4.76
C ASN A 125 0.99 -4.24 -5.05
N GLU A 126 1.49 -4.23 -6.27
CA GLU A 126 2.37 -3.18 -6.78
C GLU A 126 1.69 -2.53 -7.98
N VAL A 127 1.64 -1.20 -7.98
CA VAL A 127 1.09 -0.42 -9.08
C VAL A 127 1.99 0.75 -9.41
N LEU A 128 2.14 1.00 -10.72
CA LEU A 128 2.74 2.22 -11.23
C LEU A 128 1.68 3.29 -11.29
N ILE A 129 1.97 4.46 -10.76
CA ILE A 129 1.06 5.60 -10.82
C ILE A 129 1.39 6.37 -12.09
N SER A 130 0.39 6.57 -12.94
CA SER A 130 0.56 7.25 -14.22
C SER A 130 0.43 8.76 -14.05
N SER A 131 1.18 9.50 -14.87
CA SER A 131 0.98 10.95 -15.02
C SER A 131 -0.47 11.25 -15.43
N VAL A 132 -1.02 12.31 -14.85
CA VAL A 132 -2.31 12.90 -15.27
C VAL A 132 -2.15 13.93 -16.38
N GLU A 133 -0.92 14.34 -16.67
CA GLU A 133 -0.62 15.38 -17.65
C GLU A 133 -0.66 14.83 -19.08
N PRO A 134 -1.37 15.50 -20.01
CA PRO A 134 -1.49 15.04 -21.40
C PRO A 134 -0.15 14.78 -22.09
N GLU A 135 0.86 15.64 -21.86
CA GLU A 135 2.20 15.54 -22.46
C GLU A 135 3.00 14.32 -21.97
N ASN A 136 2.70 13.85 -20.76
CA ASN A 136 3.37 12.72 -20.13
C ASN A 136 2.48 11.48 -20.01
N LYS A 137 1.37 11.44 -20.77
CA LYS A 137 0.43 10.33 -20.78
C LYS A 137 1.14 9.00 -20.98
N GLY A 138 0.91 8.07 -20.05
CA GLY A 138 1.51 6.74 -20.06
C GLY A 138 2.89 6.63 -19.40
N LYS A 139 3.49 7.74 -18.95
CA LYS A 139 4.69 7.70 -18.11
C LYS A 139 4.30 7.44 -16.65
N ALA A 140 5.09 6.62 -15.97
CA ALA A 140 4.94 6.39 -14.54
C ALA A 140 5.61 7.52 -13.75
N VAL A 141 4.86 8.15 -12.86
CA VAL A 141 5.32 9.22 -11.95
C VAL A 141 5.61 8.70 -10.55
N GLY A 142 5.59 7.38 -10.36
CA GLY A 142 6.13 6.68 -9.20
C GLY A 142 5.55 5.27 -9.05
N LYS A 143 5.73 4.70 -7.86
CA LYS A 143 5.30 3.34 -7.53
C LYS A 143 4.65 3.26 -6.15
N ALA A 144 3.52 2.56 -6.06
CA ALA A 144 2.80 2.29 -4.81
C ALA A 144 2.75 0.79 -4.52
N PHE A 145 2.99 0.45 -3.26
CA PHE A 145 2.80 -0.89 -2.70
C PHE A 145 1.67 -0.83 -1.69
N PHE A 146 0.67 -1.70 -1.83
CA PHE A 146 -0.46 -1.70 -0.92
C PHE A 146 -1.00 -3.09 -0.66
N VAL A 147 -1.70 -3.23 0.46
CA VAL A 147 -2.46 -4.43 0.80
C VAL A 147 -3.90 -4.02 1.01
N ASN A 148 -4.79 -4.76 0.35
CA ASN A 148 -6.23 -4.62 0.50
C ASN A 148 -6.72 -5.71 1.44
N GLN A 149 -7.25 -5.30 2.59
CA GLN A 149 -7.99 -6.16 3.50
C GLN A 149 -9.49 -6.01 3.25
N ASN A 150 -10.37 -6.71 3.95
CA ASN A 150 -11.82 -6.62 3.73
C ASN A 150 -12.40 -5.29 4.20
N TYR A 151 -11.92 -4.77 5.32
CA TYR A 151 -12.43 -3.57 5.98
C TYR A 151 -11.38 -2.46 6.06
N SER A 152 -10.20 -2.66 5.51
CA SER A 152 -9.13 -1.66 5.53
C SER A 152 -8.17 -1.83 4.35
N SER A 153 -7.35 -0.83 4.10
CA SER A 153 -6.23 -0.88 3.15
C SER A 153 -5.12 0.03 3.60
N TYR A 154 -3.89 -0.34 3.32
CA TYR A 154 -2.72 0.44 3.68
C TYR A 154 -1.73 0.42 2.52
N VAL A 155 -1.09 1.56 2.30
CA VAL A 155 -0.27 1.85 1.13
C VAL A 155 0.99 2.60 1.52
N ALA A 156 2.09 2.25 0.88
CA ALA A 156 3.31 3.01 0.86
C ALA A 156 3.65 3.38 -0.59
N TRP A 157 3.93 4.65 -0.83
CA TRP A 157 4.14 5.19 -2.16
C TRP A 157 5.31 6.18 -2.17
N ARG A 158 6.01 6.23 -3.30
CA ARG A 158 7.03 7.24 -3.54
C ARG A 158 6.81 7.92 -4.89
N PRO A 159 6.65 9.26 -4.92
CA PRO A 159 6.66 10.01 -6.16
C PRO A 159 8.06 9.99 -6.78
N VAL A 160 8.09 10.10 -8.11
CA VAL A 160 9.32 10.41 -8.83
C VAL A 160 9.68 11.85 -8.48
N VAL A 161 10.73 11.99 -7.66
CA VAL A 161 11.40 13.27 -7.42
C VAL A 161 12.61 13.34 -8.35
N LEU A 162 12.70 14.41 -9.13
CA LEU A 162 13.82 14.67 -10.05
C LEU A 162 15.06 15.10 -9.27
N GLU A 163 15.85 14.15 -8.80
CA GLU A 163 17.29 14.34 -8.57
C GLU A 163 18.07 13.29 -9.36
N LYS A 164 17.72 13.20 -10.65
CA LYS A 164 18.12 12.26 -11.72
C LYS A 164 18.39 10.78 -11.40
N TYR A 165 19.12 10.37 -10.37
CA TYR A 165 19.42 8.96 -10.06
C TYR A 165 19.87 8.78 -8.60
N LYS A 166 19.13 9.27 -7.60
CA LYS A 166 19.40 8.86 -6.21
C LYS A 166 18.99 7.39 -6.07
N SER A 167 19.93 6.51 -6.46
CA SER A 167 20.01 5.04 -6.38
C SER A 167 18.73 4.40 -5.89
N GLU A 168 18.11 3.52 -6.68
CA GLU A 168 16.96 2.68 -6.27
C GLU A 168 17.12 2.21 -4.81
N ARG A 169 16.56 2.98 -3.87
CA ARG A 169 16.72 2.71 -2.46
C ARG A 169 15.75 1.61 -2.16
N ILE A 170 16.26 0.38 -2.05
CA ILE A 170 15.56 -0.72 -1.40
C ILE A 170 15.30 -0.23 0.03
N GLN A 171 14.04 0.13 0.28
CA GLN A 171 13.54 0.92 1.42
C GLN A 171 14.19 2.32 1.61
N ALA A 172 13.37 3.34 1.87
CA ALA A 172 13.84 4.71 1.94
C ALA A 172 14.55 4.99 3.28
N LEU A 173 15.75 5.57 3.18
CA LEU A 173 16.40 6.25 4.29
C LEU A 173 15.62 7.53 4.57
N GLY A 174 15.21 7.73 5.82
CA GLY A 174 14.30 8.81 6.19
C GLY A 174 14.85 10.19 5.81
N TYR A 175 14.23 10.84 4.81
CA TYR A 175 14.33 12.26 4.49
C TYR A 175 13.18 12.61 3.53
N TYR A 176 12.48 13.72 3.80
CA TYR A 176 11.43 14.40 3.01
C TYR A 176 10.92 13.65 1.76
N GLY A 177 9.64 13.22 1.80
CA GLY A 177 8.91 12.74 0.62
C GLY A 177 8.39 11.30 0.69
N ASP A 178 8.51 10.62 1.83
CA ASP A 178 7.92 9.29 2.03
C ASP A 178 6.45 9.40 2.37
N ASN A 179 5.61 8.78 1.55
CA ASN A 179 4.15 8.90 1.63
C ASN A 179 3.56 7.53 1.96
N VAL A 180 3.26 7.32 3.23
CA VAL A 180 2.52 6.15 3.69
C VAL A 180 1.14 6.59 4.14
N ASP A 181 0.15 5.75 3.95
CA ASP A 181 -1.23 6.04 4.31
C ASP A 181 -2.04 4.76 4.49
N TYR A 182 -3.18 4.88 5.14
CA TYR A 182 -4.15 3.81 5.26
C TYR A 182 -5.56 4.36 5.26
N VAL A 183 -6.50 3.53 4.87
CA VAL A 183 -7.94 3.76 5.00
C VAL A 183 -8.56 2.59 5.75
N ALA A 184 -9.40 2.92 6.72
CA ALA A 184 -10.11 1.97 7.56
C ALA A 184 -11.62 2.23 7.48
N ARG A 185 -12.38 1.18 7.25
CA ARG A 185 -13.84 1.21 7.30
C ARG A 185 -14.29 1.23 8.76
N THR A 186 -15.04 2.27 9.10
CA THR A 186 -15.56 2.55 10.42
C THR A 186 -17.05 2.22 10.55
N ASP A 187 -17.81 2.36 9.44
CA ASP A 187 -19.27 2.20 9.36
C ASP A 187 -20.06 3.10 10.34
N TYR A 188 -19.48 4.22 10.79
CA TYR A 188 -20.17 5.15 11.67
C TYR A 188 -21.22 5.96 10.91
N GLN A 189 -22.39 6.13 11.51
CA GLN A 189 -23.47 6.92 10.92
C GLN A 189 -23.16 8.41 10.98
N LYS A 190 -23.29 9.08 9.83
CA LYS A 190 -23.15 10.54 9.71
C LYS A 190 -24.24 11.24 10.53
N GLY A 191 -23.87 12.32 11.21
CA GLY A 191 -24.81 13.11 12.04
C GLY A 191 -25.10 12.50 13.42
N VAL A 192 -24.50 11.36 13.74
CA VAL A 192 -24.57 10.73 15.06
C VAL A 192 -23.20 10.89 15.75
N ASP A 193 -23.20 10.96 17.08
CA ASP A 193 -21.96 11.01 17.87
C ASP A 193 -21.09 9.76 17.58
N ILE A 194 -19.95 10.00 16.94
CA ILE A 194 -18.99 8.96 16.56
C ILE A 194 -18.35 8.33 17.79
N THR A 195 -18.03 9.14 18.81
CA THR A 195 -17.41 8.64 20.04
C THR A 195 -18.35 7.69 20.76
N LEU A 196 -19.64 8.02 20.84
CA LEU A 196 -20.65 7.13 21.41
C LEU A 196 -20.78 5.82 20.62
N GLN A 197 -20.89 5.88 19.29
CA GLN A 197 -20.97 4.67 18.44
C GLN A 197 -19.72 3.79 18.58
N ALA A 198 -18.53 4.41 18.58
CA ALA A 198 -17.27 3.71 18.75
C ALA A 198 -17.17 3.06 20.14
N GLN A 199 -17.65 3.73 21.20
CA GLN A 199 -17.66 3.18 22.56
C GLN A 199 -18.58 1.97 22.66
N GLN A 200 -19.80 2.07 22.13
CA GLN A 200 -20.75 0.96 22.11
C GLN A 200 -20.21 -0.25 21.34
N ARG A 201 -19.55 -0.01 20.20
CA ARG A 201 -18.88 -1.07 19.44
C ARG A 201 -17.73 -1.68 20.24
N TYR A 202 -16.89 -0.87 20.89
CA TYR A 202 -15.77 -1.35 21.70
C TYR A 202 -16.23 -2.28 22.82
N GLU A 203 -17.20 -1.86 23.64
CA GLU A 203 -17.73 -2.67 24.74
C GLU A 203 -18.39 -3.97 24.24
N SER A 204 -19.11 -3.90 23.11
CA SER A 204 -19.74 -5.07 22.49
C SER A 204 -18.72 -6.10 22.00
N VAL A 205 -17.61 -5.66 21.41
CA VAL A 205 -16.52 -6.54 20.96
C VAL A 205 -15.76 -7.10 22.16
N LYS A 206 -15.39 -6.25 23.13
CA LYS A 206 -14.69 -6.63 24.36
C LYS A 206 -15.40 -7.76 25.10
N ALA A 207 -16.72 -7.66 25.25
CA ALA A 207 -17.52 -8.69 25.93
C ALA A 207 -17.47 -10.07 25.26
N LYS A 208 -17.20 -10.13 23.95
CA LYS A 208 -17.19 -11.38 23.17
C LYS A 208 -15.79 -11.91 22.91
N THR A 209 -14.84 -11.01 22.70
CA THR A 209 -13.48 -11.34 22.25
C THR A 209 -12.49 -10.42 22.96
N PRO A 210 -12.27 -10.62 24.27
CA PRO A 210 -11.44 -9.74 25.09
C PRO A 210 -9.98 -9.69 24.66
N GLN A 211 -9.52 -10.70 23.90
CA GLN A 211 -8.20 -10.70 23.29
C GLN A 211 -8.30 -11.04 21.80
N ILE A 212 -7.71 -10.20 20.95
CA ILE A 212 -7.69 -10.36 19.50
C ILE A 212 -6.24 -10.35 19.01
N THR A 213 -5.86 -11.33 18.19
CA THR A 213 -4.54 -11.36 17.54
C THR A 213 -4.68 -11.11 16.05
N TYR A 214 -3.86 -10.22 15.51
CA TYR A 214 -3.81 -9.82 14.12
C TYR A 214 -2.46 -10.21 13.51
N ARG A 215 -2.48 -10.64 12.24
CA ARG A 215 -1.26 -10.90 11.46
C ARG A 215 -1.35 -10.24 10.10
N GLY A 216 -0.22 -9.75 9.60
CA GLY A 216 -0.11 -9.18 8.26
C GLY A 216 1.28 -8.66 7.97
N TYR A 217 1.38 -7.55 7.25
CA TYR A 217 2.65 -7.01 6.78
C TYR A 217 2.87 -5.57 7.23
N MET A 218 4.15 -5.22 7.35
CA MET A 218 4.62 -3.85 7.36
C MET A 218 5.13 -3.50 5.95
N LEU A 219 4.75 -2.33 5.46
CA LEU A 219 5.19 -1.77 4.18
C LEU A 219 5.93 -0.46 4.38
N ASN A 220 6.92 -0.26 3.54
CA ASN A 220 7.58 1.01 3.30
C ASN A 220 7.59 1.25 1.78
N VAL A 221 8.09 2.39 1.30
CA VAL A 221 8.12 2.74 -0.13
C VAL A 221 8.93 1.77 -1.00
N GLY A 222 9.72 0.88 -0.40
CA GLY A 222 10.41 -0.23 -1.06
C GLY A 222 9.60 -1.53 -1.12
N GLY A 223 8.33 -1.53 -0.71
CA GLY A 223 7.48 -2.71 -0.60
C GLY A 223 7.47 -3.29 0.82
N LYS A 224 7.41 -4.61 0.93
CA LYS A 224 7.41 -5.31 2.23
C LYS A 224 8.65 -4.93 3.04
N SER A 225 8.46 -4.49 4.28
CA SER A 225 9.54 -4.17 5.23
C SER A 225 9.54 -5.05 6.48
N GLY A 226 8.50 -5.87 6.68
CA GLY A 226 8.46 -6.88 7.74
C GLY A 226 7.14 -7.63 7.82
N ASP A 227 7.09 -8.64 8.67
CA ASP A 227 5.87 -9.33 9.10
C ASP A 227 5.42 -8.79 10.44
N ILE A 228 4.14 -8.45 10.60
CA ILE A 228 3.61 -7.90 11.84
C ILE A 228 2.66 -8.89 12.52
N THR A 229 2.80 -9.03 13.84
CA THR A 229 1.81 -9.64 14.71
C THR A 229 1.42 -8.63 15.79
N LEU A 230 0.13 -8.33 15.94
CA LEU A 230 -0.39 -7.49 17.01
C LEU A 230 -1.37 -8.31 17.87
N THR A 231 -1.37 -8.08 19.17
CA THR A 231 -2.36 -8.61 20.10
C THR A 231 -2.99 -7.45 20.84
N ALA A 232 -4.29 -7.24 20.63
CA ALA A 232 -5.11 -6.33 21.40
C ALA A 232 -5.71 -7.08 22.59
N ASP A 233 -5.38 -6.65 23.80
CA ASP A 233 -5.98 -7.06 25.07
C ASP A 233 -6.96 -5.95 25.48
N LEU A 234 -8.24 -6.16 25.18
CA LEU A 234 -9.32 -5.20 25.38
C LEU A 234 -9.71 -5.08 26.86
N ASP A 235 -9.42 -6.09 27.68
CA ASP A 235 -9.58 -6.01 29.13
C ASP A 235 -8.57 -5.06 29.74
N LYS A 236 -7.32 -5.11 29.25
CA LYS A 236 -6.25 -4.22 29.70
C LYS A 236 -6.18 -2.91 28.92
N ASN A 237 -6.99 -2.73 27.88
CA ASN A 237 -6.95 -1.59 26.95
C ASN A 237 -5.55 -1.38 26.31
N VAL A 238 -4.86 -2.46 25.95
CA VAL A 238 -3.50 -2.40 25.41
C VAL A 238 -3.33 -3.24 24.15
N VAL A 239 -2.61 -2.69 23.17
CA VAL A 239 -2.04 -3.39 22.03
C VAL A 239 -0.55 -3.60 22.24
N ASN A 240 -0.11 -4.84 22.11
CA ASN A 240 1.30 -5.21 22.01
C ASN A 240 1.54 -5.93 20.69
N GLY A 241 2.79 -6.06 20.27
CA GLY A 241 3.09 -6.81 19.08
C GLY A 241 4.56 -6.96 18.78
N THR A 242 4.82 -7.58 17.64
CA THR A 242 6.15 -7.82 17.11
C THR A 242 6.18 -7.52 15.63
N ILE A 243 7.34 -7.05 15.17
CA ILE A 243 7.68 -7.02 13.75
C ILE A 243 8.91 -7.89 13.56
N THR A 244 8.77 -8.88 12.71
CA THR A 244 9.81 -9.88 12.43
C THR A 244 10.17 -9.87 10.95
N ASN A 245 11.26 -10.57 10.60
CA ASN A 245 11.72 -10.72 9.22
C ASN A 245 11.88 -9.37 8.54
N ARG A 246 12.48 -8.42 9.26
CA ARG A 246 12.62 -7.06 8.75
C ARG A 246 13.56 -7.03 7.57
N ILE A 247 13.06 -6.43 6.49
CA ILE A 247 13.81 -6.15 5.29
C ILE A 247 13.99 -4.64 5.32
N VAL A 248 15.24 -4.20 5.49
CA VAL A 248 15.60 -2.79 5.58
C VAL A 248 16.91 -2.54 4.82
N ASN A 249 17.19 -1.27 4.53
CA ASN A 249 18.48 -0.86 4.00
C ASN A 249 19.61 -1.19 5.01
N PRO A 250 20.83 -1.58 4.58
CA PRO A 250 21.95 -1.83 5.49
C PRO A 250 22.33 -0.67 6.43
N LEU A 251 21.94 0.56 6.11
CA LEU A 251 22.15 1.75 6.95
C LEU A 251 21.05 1.95 8.02
N GLN A 252 20.04 1.07 8.04
CA GLN A 252 18.92 1.05 8.97
C GLN A 252 19.11 -0.05 10.01
N ASP A 253 18.41 0.06 11.13
CA ASP A 253 18.40 -1.01 12.12
C ASP A 253 17.57 -2.18 11.59
N GLY A 254 18.21 -3.30 11.25
CA GLY A 254 17.55 -4.50 10.71
C GLY A 254 17.02 -5.48 11.75
N ARG A 255 17.14 -5.16 13.04
CA ARG A 255 16.62 -6.03 14.10
C ARG A 255 15.11 -6.02 14.12
N ASP A 256 14.55 -7.16 14.51
CA ASP A 256 13.13 -7.30 14.84
C ASP A 256 12.72 -6.28 15.91
N LEU A 257 11.44 -5.92 15.95
CA LEU A 257 10.91 -4.89 16.84
C LEU A 257 9.85 -5.47 17.77
N LEU A 258 9.87 -5.07 19.04
CA LEU A 258 8.75 -5.20 19.96
C LEU A 258 7.96 -3.89 19.98
N LEU A 259 6.65 -4.00 19.80
CA LEU A 259 5.69 -2.92 19.99
C LEU A 259 5.03 -3.13 21.35
N LYS A 260 5.23 -2.21 22.29
CA LYS A 260 4.73 -2.33 23.67
C LYS A 260 3.81 -1.19 24.05
N ASN A 261 2.82 -1.53 24.89
CA ASN A 261 1.98 -0.58 25.61
C ASN A 261 1.24 0.42 24.71
N GLY A 262 0.77 -0.02 23.54
CA GLY A 262 -0.13 0.78 22.70
C GLY A 262 -1.46 0.96 23.40
N GLN A 263 -1.73 2.12 23.99
CA GLN A 263 -2.97 2.37 24.71
C GLN A 263 -4.13 2.43 23.74
N ILE A 264 -5.19 1.66 24.01
CA ILE A 264 -6.44 1.71 23.24
C ILE A 264 -7.27 2.89 23.74
N SER A 265 -7.80 3.68 22.82
CA SER A 265 -8.66 4.82 23.10
C SER A 265 -9.87 4.82 22.18
N VAL A 266 -10.97 5.36 22.68
CA VAL A 266 -12.18 5.63 21.91
C VAL A 266 -12.42 7.12 21.88
N ASP A 267 -12.49 7.69 20.69
CA ASP A 267 -12.65 9.13 20.48
C ASP A 267 -13.42 9.41 19.17
N ARG A 268 -13.46 10.67 18.75
CA ARG A 268 -14.06 11.08 17.46
C ARG A 268 -13.43 10.40 16.25
N ASP A 269 -12.26 9.82 16.47
CA ASP A 269 -11.39 9.21 15.50
C ASP A 269 -11.63 7.69 15.40
N GLY A 270 -12.54 7.14 16.22
CA GLY A 270 -12.98 5.75 16.25
C GLY A 270 -12.38 4.98 17.42
N ILE A 271 -12.18 3.67 17.23
CA ILE A 271 -11.42 2.84 18.18
C ILE A 271 -9.97 2.83 17.69
N THR A 272 -9.11 3.55 18.40
CA THR A 272 -7.71 3.79 18.03
C THR A 272 -6.76 3.19 19.05
N PHE A 273 -5.49 3.11 18.69
CA PHE A 273 -4.44 2.79 19.66
C PHE A 273 -3.16 3.57 19.35
N LYS A 274 -2.39 3.88 20.38
CA LYS A 274 -1.15 4.63 20.23
C LYS A 274 -0.11 4.23 21.28
N GLY A 275 1.12 3.99 20.82
CA GLY A 275 2.29 3.82 21.66
C GLY A 275 2.69 5.12 22.37
N THR A 276 3.37 4.99 23.51
CA THR A 276 4.03 6.14 24.13
C THR A 276 5.28 6.52 23.32
N TYR A 277 5.32 7.76 22.85
CA TYR A 277 6.44 8.29 22.07
C TYR A 277 7.78 8.04 22.75
N GLY A 278 8.74 7.46 22.00
CA GLY A 278 10.07 7.17 22.51
C GLY A 278 10.17 6.03 23.52
N ARG A 279 9.07 5.30 23.76
CA ARG A 279 9.00 4.21 24.74
C ARG A 279 8.38 2.93 24.21
N ALA A 280 7.66 3.02 23.10
CA ALA A 280 6.78 1.96 22.64
C ALA A 280 7.44 0.96 21.67
N ILE A 281 8.58 1.30 21.07
CA ILE A 281 9.27 0.45 20.09
C ILE A 281 10.66 0.11 20.60
N ILE A 282 10.90 -1.18 20.81
CA ILE A 282 12.17 -1.72 21.35
C ILE A 282 12.78 -2.67 20.33
N PRO A 283 14.03 -2.47 19.88
CA PRO A 283 14.70 -3.43 19.01
C PRO A 283 15.05 -4.71 19.79
N VAL A 284 14.87 -5.85 19.13
CA VAL A 284 15.13 -7.19 19.64
C VAL A 284 16.56 -7.63 19.31
N GLY A 285 17.28 -8.13 20.32
CA GLY A 285 18.66 -8.58 20.14
C GLY A 285 19.68 -7.45 20.32
N ASN A 286 20.81 -7.77 20.96
CA ASN A 286 21.88 -6.82 21.32
C ASN A 286 21.34 -5.51 21.94
N ASN A 287 20.39 -5.65 22.88
CA ASN A 287 19.78 -4.55 23.64
C ASN A 287 19.55 -4.98 25.10
N PRO A 288 20.62 -5.19 25.89
CA PRO A 288 20.51 -5.78 27.23
C PRO A 288 19.67 -4.95 28.20
N ASN A 289 19.59 -3.65 27.96
CA ASN A 289 18.82 -2.71 28.78
C ASN A 289 17.39 -2.50 28.30
N ASN A 290 16.95 -3.22 27.25
CA ASN A 290 15.63 -3.08 26.61
C ASN A 290 15.28 -1.62 26.30
N LEU A 291 16.26 -0.83 25.87
CA LEU A 291 16.07 0.59 25.60
C LEU A 291 15.23 0.76 24.32
N PRO A 292 14.17 1.58 24.37
CA PRO A 292 13.37 1.90 23.20
C PRO A 292 14.12 2.85 22.25
N PHE A 293 13.67 2.92 21.00
CA PHE A 293 14.08 4.01 20.11
C PHE A 293 13.41 5.32 20.54
N ARG A 294 14.23 6.33 20.82
CA ARG A 294 13.83 7.60 21.45
C ARG A 294 12.78 8.41 20.66
N GLU A 295 12.85 8.37 19.33
CA GLU A 295 11.95 9.15 18.48
C GLU A 295 10.84 8.28 17.88
N ALA A 296 10.87 6.96 18.14
CA ALA A 296 9.99 6.03 17.46
C ALA A 296 8.64 5.89 18.16
N ASN A 297 7.61 5.73 17.35
CA ASN A 297 6.26 5.50 17.84
C ASN A 297 5.41 4.71 16.83
N PHE A 298 4.34 4.11 17.32
CA PHE A 298 3.30 3.50 16.50
C PHE A 298 1.91 3.98 16.90
N LYS A 299 1.00 4.02 15.94
CA LYS A 299 -0.43 4.25 16.17
C LYS A 299 -1.25 3.53 15.11
N GLY A 300 -2.53 3.33 15.36
CA GLY A 300 -3.43 2.75 14.37
C GLY A 300 -4.89 2.81 14.78
N VAL A 301 -5.72 2.15 13.98
CA VAL A 301 -7.17 2.09 14.12
C VAL A 301 -7.67 0.67 13.85
N PHE A 302 -8.73 0.28 14.55
CA PHE A 302 -9.41 -0.99 14.31
C PHE A 302 -10.53 -0.81 13.27
N ALA A 303 -10.60 -1.73 12.31
CA ALA A 303 -11.54 -1.70 11.21
C ALA A 303 -12.50 -2.90 11.23
N GLY A 304 -13.68 -2.72 10.64
CA GLY A 304 -14.73 -3.75 10.56
C GLY A 304 -15.57 -3.88 11.83
N LYS A 305 -16.85 -4.22 11.70
CA LYS A 305 -17.84 -4.19 12.81
C LYS A 305 -17.37 -4.89 14.09
N ASN A 306 -16.60 -5.97 13.99
CA ASN A 306 -16.10 -6.74 15.13
C ASN A 306 -14.60 -6.54 15.39
N MET A 307 -14.01 -5.46 14.86
CA MET A 307 -12.56 -5.20 14.92
C MET A 307 -11.77 -6.35 14.27
N GLU A 308 -12.25 -6.86 13.14
CA GLU A 308 -11.65 -7.97 12.39
C GLU A 308 -10.28 -7.61 11.83
N GLU A 309 -9.99 -6.32 11.69
CA GLU A 309 -8.78 -5.82 11.05
C GLU A 309 -8.18 -4.65 11.80
N VAL A 310 -6.89 -4.45 11.59
CA VAL A 310 -6.13 -3.34 12.13
C VAL A 310 -5.25 -2.75 11.03
N VAL A 311 -5.16 -1.43 11.00
CA VAL A 311 -4.18 -0.70 10.17
C VAL A 311 -3.56 0.43 10.99
N GLY A 312 -2.34 0.79 10.65
CA GLY A 312 -1.63 1.82 11.37
C GLY A 312 -0.31 2.20 10.73
N GLU A 313 0.48 2.96 11.47
CA GLU A 313 1.80 3.42 11.04
C GLU A 313 2.82 3.34 12.16
N ILE A 314 4.07 3.25 11.73
CA ILE A 314 5.27 3.38 12.55
C ILE A 314 6.08 4.55 12.01
N SER A 315 6.56 5.37 12.93
CA SER A 315 7.32 6.59 12.64
C SER A 315 8.53 6.68 13.53
N GLY A 316 9.52 7.48 13.11
CA GLY A 316 10.68 7.83 13.93
C GLY A 316 11.67 6.70 14.18
N LEU A 317 11.66 5.65 13.34
CA LEU A 317 12.70 4.63 13.35
C LEU A 317 14.03 5.24 12.84
N PRO A 318 15.19 4.87 13.42
CA PRO A 318 16.47 5.46 13.03
C PRO A 318 16.81 5.24 11.55
N ASN A 319 17.10 6.32 10.84
CA ASN A 319 17.41 6.33 9.41
C ASN A 319 16.34 5.68 8.53
N GLU A 320 15.08 5.62 8.98
CA GLU A 320 14.01 4.91 8.30
C GLU A 320 12.80 5.82 8.12
N ALA A 321 12.25 5.78 6.90
CA ALA A 321 10.99 6.42 6.57
C ALA A 321 9.84 5.88 7.43
N ASN A 322 8.75 6.63 7.51
CA ASN A 322 7.52 6.09 8.08
C ASN A 322 7.10 4.82 7.32
N SER A 323 6.61 3.84 8.07
CA SER A 323 6.06 2.60 7.53
C SER A 323 4.60 2.51 7.88
N VAL A 324 3.79 1.88 7.03
CA VAL A 324 2.43 1.49 7.37
C VAL A 324 2.37 0.00 7.62
N PHE A 325 1.41 -0.42 8.42
CA PHE A 325 1.15 -1.83 8.66
C PHE A 325 -0.35 -2.09 8.65
N GLY A 326 -0.68 -3.35 8.45
CA GLY A 326 -2.03 -3.84 8.71
C GLY A 326 -2.05 -5.33 8.97
N GLY A 327 -3.14 -5.81 9.53
CA GLY A 327 -3.32 -7.21 9.87
C GLY A 327 -4.78 -7.61 10.01
N THR A 328 -5.06 -8.87 9.69
CA THR A 328 -6.38 -9.48 9.87
C THR A 328 -6.37 -10.35 11.11
N GLN A 329 -7.50 -10.42 11.80
CA GLN A 329 -7.71 -11.30 12.93
C GLN A 329 -7.39 -12.76 12.59
N VAL A 330 -6.64 -13.42 13.47
CA VAL A 330 -6.42 -14.86 13.43
C VAL A 330 -7.55 -15.52 14.19
N THR A 331 -8.47 -16.16 13.48
CA THR A 331 -9.47 -17.05 14.08
C THR A 331 -8.77 -18.33 14.52
N LYS A 332 -8.89 -18.69 15.80
CA LYS A 332 -8.45 -19.98 16.32
C LYS A 332 -9.44 -21.08 15.94
#